data_AF-A0A661H7H3-F1
#
_entry.id   AF-A0A661H7H3-F1
#
_cell.length_a   1.000
_cell.length_b   1.000
_cell.length_c   1.000
_cell.angle_alpha   90.00
_cell.angle_beta   90.00
_cell.angle_gamma   90.00
#
_symmetry.space_group_name_H-M   'P 1'
#
loop_
_entity.id
_entity.type
_entity.pdbx_description
1 polymer ?
#
loop_
_entity_poly.entity_id
_entity_poly.type
_entity_poly.pdbx_seq_one_letter_code
_entity_poly.pdbx_strand_id
1 'polypeptide(L)'
;ARSQERKTFGKYLYQHGSIAEWIARSRIEIEQARLLVLKAASLIDQVGARRARKEISMIKVVAPTLLTTIADRAMQVFGAMGVSPDTPLADFYTGGRVLRFADGPDEVHLQTIARLELKESQDNLLNIAKYLTPLER
;
A
#
# COMPACT_ATOMS: atom_id res chain seq x y z
N ALA A 1 8.31 12.31 16.24
CA ALA A 1 9.49 12.35 17.11
C ALA A 1 10.72 12.84 16.33
N ARG A 2 11.47 11.97 15.64
CA ARG A 2 12.76 12.33 15.01
C ARG A 2 12.75 13.60 14.15
N SER A 3 11.76 13.77 13.29
CA SER A 3 11.68 14.94 12.39
C SER A 3 11.45 16.26 13.12
N GLN A 4 10.90 16.23 14.34
CA GLN A 4 10.65 17.38 15.22
C GLN A 4 11.82 17.66 16.17
N GLU A 5 12.73 16.71 16.36
CA GLU A 5 13.89 16.85 17.25
C GLU A 5 15.14 17.31 16.49
N ARG A 6 15.35 16.79 15.27
CA ARG A 6 16.57 17.06 14.50
C ARG A 6 16.42 18.35 13.69
N LYS A 7 17.45 19.20 13.74
CA LYS A 7 17.61 20.37 12.87
C LYS A 7 18.72 20.18 11.86
N THR A 8 18.51 20.71 10.65
CA THR A 8 19.52 20.89 9.60
C THR A 8 19.25 22.23 8.91
N PHE A 9 20.31 22.95 8.53
CA PHE A 9 20.19 24.25 7.87
C PHE A 9 19.24 25.22 8.61
N GLY A 10 19.31 25.24 9.95
CA GLY A 10 18.51 26.12 10.81
C GLY A 10 17.03 25.74 10.99
N LYS A 11 16.54 24.68 10.34
CA LYS A 11 15.13 24.24 10.41
C LYS A 11 15.02 22.82 10.95
N TYR A 12 13.91 22.51 11.61
CA TYR A 12 13.55 21.13 11.93
C TYR A 12 13.28 20.34 10.65
N LEU A 13 13.53 19.03 10.66
CA LEU A 13 13.38 18.21 9.45
C LEU A 13 11.96 18.28 8.86
N TYR A 14 10.92 18.28 9.69
CA TYR A 14 9.53 18.37 9.20
C TYR A 14 9.21 19.69 8.47
N GLN A 15 10.06 20.72 8.61
CA GLN A 15 9.89 22.01 7.92
C GLN A 15 10.50 22.00 6.51
N HIS A 16 11.23 20.95 6.14
CA HIS A 16 11.69 20.74 4.77
C HIS A 16 10.57 20.06 3.96
N GLY A 17 10.29 20.59 2.77
CA GLY A 17 9.11 20.21 1.98
C GLY A 17 9.02 18.71 1.68
N SER A 18 10.13 18.05 1.36
CA SER A 18 10.18 16.60 1.09
C SER A 18 9.77 15.76 2.30
N ILE A 19 10.24 16.11 3.49
CA ILE A 19 9.90 15.39 4.73
C ILE A 19 8.43 15.61 5.09
N ALA A 20 7.93 16.84 4.95
CA ALA A 20 6.52 17.14 5.16
C ALA A 20 5.61 16.35 4.20
N GLU A 21 6.00 16.26 2.93
CA GLU A 21 5.29 15.47 1.92
C GLU A 21 5.27 13.98 2.29
N TRP A 22 6.41 13.41 2.70
CA TRP A 22 6.46 12.00 3.10
C TRP A 22 5.58 11.69 4.30
N ILE A 23 5.52 12.58 5.29
CA ILE A 23 4.62 12.44 6.44
C ILE A 23 3.16 12.44 5.97
N ALA A 24 2.79 13.40 5.10
CA ALA A 24 1.43 13.51 4.57
C ALA A 24 1.03 12.28 3.76
N ARG A 25 1.89 11.83 2.82
CA ARG A 25 1.67 10.61 2.02
C ARG A 25 1.51 9.39 2.89
N SER A 26 2.41 9.20 3.86
CA SER A 26 2.36 8.05 4.76
C SER A 26 1.05 8.00 5.54
N ARG A 27 0.52 9.16 6.00
CA ARG A 27 -0.80 9.22 6.65
C ARG A 27 -1.92 8.80 5.69
N ILE A 28 -1.95 9.38 4.48
CA ILE A 28 -3.00 9.09 3.48
C ILE A 28 -3.01 7.59 3.15
N GLU A 29 -1.84 7.03 2.84
CA GLU A 29 -1.70 5.63 2.44
C GLU A 29 -2.06 4.68 3.59
N ILE A 30 -1.71 5.02 4.85
CA ILE A 30 -2.14 4.26 6.04
C ILE A 30 -3.66 4.23 6.16
N GLU A 31 -4.35 5.36 5.96
CA GLU A 31 -5.81 5.38 6.04
C GLU A 31 -6.44 4.57 4.91
N GLN A 32 -5.93 4.66 3.69
CA GLN A 32 -6.39 3.86 2.55
C GLN A 32 -6.24 2.35 2.82
N ALA A 33 -5.08 1.93 3.31
CA ALA A 33 -4.84 0.52 3.64
C ALA A 33 -5.74 0.06 4.81
N ARG A 34 -5.89 0.87 5.86
CA ARG A 34 -6.77 0.56 6.99
C ARG A 34 -8.21 0.33 6.54
N LEU A 35 -8.75 1.22 5.71
CA LEU A 35 -10.11 1.07 5.19
C LEU A 35 -10.25 -0.18 4.31
N LEU A 36 -9.22 -0.52 3.53
CA LEU A 36 -9.23 -1.75 2.73
C LEU A 36 -9.17 -3.03 3.61
N VAL A 37 -8.40 -3.02 4.71
CA VAL A 37 -8.43 -4.10 5.72
C VAL A 37 -9.85 -4.26 6.27
N LEU A 38 -10.46 -3.16 6.72
CA LEU A 38 -11.79 -3.19 7.33
C LEU A 38 -12.86 -3.63 6.33
N LYS A 39 -12.77 -3.20 5.06
CA LYS A 39 -13.63 -3.71 3.98
C LYS A 39 -13.48 -5.22 3.82
N ALA A 40 -12.25 -5.72 3.74
CA ALA A 40 -11.99 -7.16 3.60
C ALA A 40 -12.54 -7.95 4.79
N ALA A 41 -12.30 -7.49 6.03
CA ALA A 41 -12.82 -8.11 7.25
C ALA A 41 -14.36 -8.14 7.25
N SER A 42 -14.99 -6.99 6.99
CA SER A 42 -16.45 -6.88 6.93
C SER A 42 -17.08 -7.81 5.90
N LEU A 43 -16.43 -7.98 4.73
CA LEU A 43 -16.89 -8.94 3.71
C LEU A 43 -16.68 -10.39 4.14
N ILE A 44 -15.57 -10.71 4.82
CA ILE A 44 -15.36 -12.05 5.39
C ILE A 44 -16.50 -12.40 6.36
N ASP A 45 -16.87 -11.47 7.25
CA ASP A 45 -17.94 -11.70 8.22
C ASP A 45 -19.30 -11.92 7.55
N GLN A 46 -19.57 -11.23 6.44
CA GLN A 46 -20.85 -11.30 5.72
C GLN A 46 -20.96 -12.51 4.78
N VAL A 47 -19.90 -12.80 4.01
CA VAL A 47 -19.96 -13.77 2.91
C VAL A 47 -18.95 -14.92 3.03
N GLY A 48 -18.07 -14.89 4.03
CA GLY A 48 -17.01 -15.86 4.24
C GLY A 48 -15.78 -15.62 3.37
N ALA A 49 -14.62 -16.09 3.84
CA ALA A 49 -13.31 -15.83 3.22
C ALA A 49 -13.23 -16.26 1.74
N ARG A 50 -13.87 -17.37 1.36
CA ARG A 50 -13.84 -17.87 -0.02
C ARG A 50 -14.46 -16.86 -1.01
N ARG A 51 -15.54 -16.20 -0.62
CA ARG A 51 -16.24 -15.20 -1.45
C ARG A 51 -15.55 -13.83 -1.39
N ALA A 52 -14.92 -13.49 -0.26
CA ALA A 52 -14.13 -12.26 -0.09
C ALA A 52 -12.69 -12.34 -0.65
N ARG A 53 -12.35 -13.38 -1.43
CA ARG A 53 -10.96 -13.65 -1.86
C ARG A 53 -10.32 -12.54 -2.69
N LYS A 54 -11.13 -11.72 -3.39
CA LYS A 54 -10.65 -10.57 -4.17
C LYS A 54 -10.08 -9.52 -3.22
N GLU A 55 -10.86 -9.10 -2.23
CA GLU A 55 -10.44 -8.14 -1.20
C GLU A 55 -9.30 -8.62 -0.34
N ILE A 56 -9.30 -9.91 0.05
CA ILE A 56 -8.17 -10.51 0.77
C ILE A 56 -6.88 -10.40 -0.07
N SER A 57 -6.96 -10.71 -1.37
CA SER A 57 -5.79 -10.59 -2.25
C SER A 57 -5.34 -9.14 -2.42
N MET A 58 -6.28 -8.19 -2.55
CA MET A 58 -5.94 -6.77 -2.64
C MET A 58 -5.18 -6.29 -1.41
N ILE A 59 -5.68 -6.58 -0.21
CA ILE A 59 -5.00 -6.11 1.01
C ILE A 59 -3.67 -6.81 1.27
N LYS A 60 -3.54 -8.09 0.86
CA LYS A 60 -2.29 -8.85 0.95
C LYS A 60 -1.16 -8.24 0.12
N VAL A 61 -1.47 -7.59 -1.02
CA VAL A 61 -0.47 -6.86 -1.82
C VAL A 61 -0.19 -5.47 -1.23
N VAL A 62 -1.25 -4.75 -0.84
CA VAL A 62 -1.15 -3.35 -0.40
C VAL A 62 -0.41 -3.23 0.93
N ALA A 63 -0.75 -4.03 1.93
CA ALA A 63 -0.25 -3.83 3.30
C ALA A 63 1.27 -4.02 3.42
N PRO A 64 1.90 -5.09 2.88
CA PRO A 64 3.35 -5.25 2.92
C PRO A 64 4.10 -4.18 2.12
N THR A 65 3.59 -3.83 0.94
CA THR A 65 4.16 -2.77 0.09
C THR A 65 4.17 -1.43 0.82
N LEU A 66 3.07 -1.11 1.50
CA LEU A 66 2.96 0.11 2.30
C LEU A 66 3.95 0.11 3.47
N LEU A 67 4.05 -1.00 4.21
CA LEU A 67 5.00 -1.13 5.32
C LEU A 67 6.43 -0.85 4.84
N THR A 68 6.86 -1.47 3.74
CA THR A 68 8.21 -1.23 3.20
C THR A 68 8.42 0.22 2.77
N THR A 69 7.41 0.84 2.17
CA THR A 69 7.49 2.23 1.67
C THR A 69 7.59 3.24 2.82
N ILE A 70 6.80 3.06 3.87
CA ILE A 70 6.81 3.95 5.05
C ILE A 70 8.07 3.71 5.87
N ALA A 71 8.50 2.45 6.03
CA ALA A 71 9.75 2.13 6.71
C ALA A 71 10.94 2.80 6.01
N ASP A 72 11.03 2.70 4.68
CA ASP A 72 12.09 3.35 3.90
C ASP A 72 12.12 4.88 4.07
N ARG A 73 10.96 5.54 3.95
CA ARG A 73 10.84 6.99 4.23
C ARG A 73 11.32 7.32 5.66
N ALA A 74 10.92 6.52 6.65
CA ALA A 74 11.32 6.71 8.04
C ALA A 74 12.82 6.51 8.23
N MET A 75 13.41 5.48 7.62
CA MET A 75 14.87 5.24 7.63
C MET A 75 15.60 6.47 7.10
N GLN A 76 15.13 7.05 6.00
CA GLN A 76 15.71 8.25 5.41
C GLN A 76 15.62 9.47 6.35
N VAL A 77 14.53 9.64 7.10
CA VAL A 77 14.41 10.69 8.13
C VAL A 77 15.40 10.48 9.29
N PHE A 78 15.71 9.22 9.63
CA PHE A 78 16.64 8.87 10.69
C PHE A 78 18.11 8.89 10.24
N GLY A 79 18.38 8.87 8.93
CA GLY A 79 19.72 8.85 8.36
C GLY A 79 20.45 7.54 8.65
N ALA A 80 21.75 7.60 8.97
CA ALA A 80 22.54 6.40 9.29
C ALA A 80 21.97 5.57 10.45
N MET A 81 21.28 6.20 11.40
CA MET A 81 20.61 5.51 12.51
C MET A 81 19.38 4.69 12.06
N GLY A 82 18.84 4.98 10.87
CA GLY A 82 17.72 4.24 10.29
C GLY A 82 18.12 2.85 9.78
N VAL A 83 19.42 2.62 9.51
CA VAL A 83 19.96 1.32 9.10
C VAL A 83 20.73 0.62 10.22
N SER A 84 20.87 1.25 11.39
CA SER A 84 21.53 0.66 12.55
C SER A 84 20.53 -0.08 13.44
N PRO A 85 21.03 -0.98 14.33
CA PRO A 85 20.21 -1.63 15.35
C PRO A 85 19.62 -0.68 16.42
N ASP A 86 19.97 0.60 16.40
CA ASP A 86 19.48 1.58 17.38
C ASP A 86 17.98 1.90 17.18
N THR A 87 17.41 1.49 16.03
CA THR A 87 15.99 1.64 15.73
C THR A 87 15.45 0.35 15.10
N PRO A 88 14.14 0.06 15.24
CA PRO A 88 13.53 -1.11 14.61
C PRO A 88 13.26 -0.93 13.11
N LEU A 89 13.75 0.15 12.48
CA LEU A 89 13.34 0.53 11.13
C LEU A 89 13.84 -0.46 10.06
N ALA A 90 15.07 -0.95 10.19
CA ALA A 90 15.61 -1.98 9.30
C ALA A 90 14.83 -3.30 9.40
N ASP A 91 14.37 -3.67 10.61
CA ASP A 91 13.55 -4.86 10.83
C ASP A 91 12.16 -4.70 10.21
N PHE A 92 11.54 -3.52 10.32
CA PHE A 92 10.26 -3.24 9.68
C PHE A 92 10.35 -3.28 8.15
N TYR A 93 11.43 -2.72 7.59
CA TYR A 93 11.67 -2.80 6.15
C TYR A 93 11.81 -4.26 5.70
N THR A 94 12.68 -5.02 6.37
CA THR A 94 12.90 -6.44 6.08
C THR A 94 11.63 -7.27 6.26
N GLY A 95 10.88 -7.06 7.34
CA GLY A 95 9.62 -7.74 7.62
C GLY A 95 8.56 -7.48 6.55
N GLY A 96 8.41 -6.22 6.13
CA GLY A 96 7.56 -5.88 4.99
C GLY A 96 7.99 -6.57 3.70
N ARG A 97 9.31 -6.70 3.45
CA ARG A 97 9.82 -7.44 2.28
C ARG A 97 9.50 -8.92 2.35
N VAL A 98 9.65 -9.55 3.51
CA VAL A 98 9.31 -10.96 3.74
C VAL A 98 7.82 -11.21 3.47
N LEU A 99 6.94 -10.33 3.94
CA LEU A 99 5.48 -10.45 3.77
C LEU A 99 5.02 -10.34 2.30
N ARG A 100 5.87 -9.85 1.40
CA ARG A 100 5.62 -9.87 -0.06
C ARG A 100 5.87 -11.25 -0.69
N PHE A 101 6.45 -12.19 0.05
CA PHE A 101 6.65 -13.58 -0.35
C PHE A 101 5.80 -14.55 0.45
N ALA A 102 5.72 -14.33 1.78
CA ALA A 102 4.94 -15.16 2.69
C ALA A 102 3.45 -15.14 2.31
N ASP A 103 2.75 -16.26 2.51
CA ASP A 103 1.32 -16.45 2.20
C ASP A 103 0.91 -16.15 0.74
N GLY A 104 1.86 -16.22 -0.18
CA GLY A 104 1.66 -15.95 -1.60
C GLY A 104 2.42 -14.70 -2.05
N PRO A 105 3.27 -14.82 -3.09
CA PRO A 105 3.92 -13.67 -3.72
C PRO A 105 2.90 -12.68 -4.27
N ASP A 106 3.27 -11.39 -4.29
CA ASP A 106 2.40 -10.32 -4.80
C ASP A 106 1.86 -10.63 -6.20
N GLU A 107 2.69 -11.19 -7.08
CA GLU A 107 2.35 -11.50 -8.46
C GLU A 107 1.20 -12.51 -8.57
N VAL A 108 1.13 -13.47 -7.66
CA VAL A 108 0.07 -14.48 -7.61
C VAL A 108 -1.26 -13.84 -7.20
N HIS A 109 -1.22 -12.90 -6.24
CA HIS A 109 -2.40 -12.14 -5.84
C HIS A 109 -2.86 -11.17 -6.93
N LEU A 110 -1.93 -10.45 -7.57
CA LEU A 110 -2.22 -9.56 -8.69
C LEU A 110 -2.88 -10.30 -9.86
N GLN A 111 -2.37 -11.49 -10.21
CA GLN A 111 -2.99 -12.34 -11.23
C GLN A 111 -4.41 -12.76 -10.84
N THR A 112 -4.63 -13.09 -9.57
CA THR A 112 -5.95 -13.44 -9.05
C THR A 112 -6.93 -12.28 -9.13
N ILE A 113 -6.49 -11.07 -8.72
CA ILE A 113 -7.27 -9.84 -8.78
C ILE A 113 -7.66 -9.54 -10.23
N ALA A 114 -6.68 -9.52 -11.14
CA ALA A 114 -6.91 -9.23 -12.56
C ALA A 114 -7.93 -10.18 -13.19
N ARG A 115 -7.83 -11.49 -12.90
CA ARG A 115 -8.80 -12.48 -13.40
C ARG A 115 -10.22 -12.22 -12.88
N LEU A 116 -10.37 -11.84 -11.61
CA LEU A 116 -11.67 -11.55 -11.01
C LEU A 116 -12.25 -10.24 -11.56
N GLU A 117 -11.43 -9.20 -11.67
CA GLU A 117 -11.82 -7.90 -12.23
C GLU A 117 -12.31 -8.03 -13.67
N LEU A 118 -11.59 -8.77 -14.52
CA LEU A 118 -11.98 -8.97 -15.91
C LEU A 118 -13.30 -9.74 -16.05
N LYS A 119 -13.54 -10.72 -15.18
CA LYS A 119 -14.81 -11.46 -15.17
C LYS A 119 -15.99 -10.54 -14.84
N GLU A 120 -15.83 -9.68 -13.83
CA GLU A 120 -16.86 -8.69 -13.46
C GLU A 120 -17.02 -7.59 -14.54
N SER A 121 -15.94 -7.22 -15.22
CA SER A 121 -15.96 -6.22 -16.28
C SER A 121 -16.64 -6.70 -17.57
N GLN A 122 -16.54 -7.99 -17.92
CA GLN A 122 -17.25 -8.57 -19.06
C GLN A 122 -18.77 -8.37 -18.96
N ASP A 123 -19.32 -8.46 -17.75
CA ASP A 123 -20.75 -8.22 -17.51
C ASP A 123 -21.15 -6.75 -17.79
N ASN A 124 -20.20 -5.81 -17.72
CA ASN A 124 -20.42 -4.37 -17.94
C ASN A 124 -20.04 -3.86 -19.34
N LEU A 125 -19.36 -4.68 -20.14
CA LEU A 125 -18.78 -4.29 -21.43
C LEU A 125 -19.84 -3.79 -22.44
N LEU A 126 -21.05 -4.35 -22.36
CA LEU A 126 -22.20 -3.94 -23.17
C LEU A 126 -22.60 -2.47 -22.96
N ASN A 127 -22.40 -1.92 -21.76
CA ASN A 127 -22.78 -0.54 -21.43
C ASN A 127 -21.75 0.50 -21.92
N ILE A 128 -20.49 0.08 -22.08
CA ILE A 128 -19.36 0.96 -22.39
C ILE A 128 -18.96 0.86 -23.87
N ALA A 129 -19.42 -0.18 -24.59
CA ALA A 129 -19.15 -0.39 -26.02
C ALA A 129 -19.34 0.87 -26.88
N LYS A 130 -20.36 1.68 -26.59
CA LYS A 130 -20.64 2.96 -27.27
C LYS A 130 -19.53 4.01 -27.17
N TYR A 131 -18.63 3.90 -26.18
CA TYR A 131 -17.46 4.77 -26.00
C TYR A 131 -16.16 4.14 -26.54
N LEU A 132 -16.20 2.87 -26.94
CA LEU A 132 -15.03 2.11 -27.41
C LEU A 132 -14.97 2.03 -28.94
N THR A 133 -16.09 2.20 -29.63
CA THR A 133 -16.10 2.32 -31.09
C THR A 133 -15.60 3.71 -31.50
N PRO A 134 -14.53 3.84 -32.30
CA PRO A 134 -14.17 5.11 -32.90
C PRO A 134 -15.33 5.61 -33.78
N LEU A 135 -15.64 6.90 -33.73
CA LEU A 135 -16.60 7.50 -34.66
C LEU A 135 -16.10 7.24 -36.09
N GLU A 136 -16.90 6.56 -36.90
CA GLU A 136 -16.64 6.40 -38.32
C GLU A 136 -16.47 7.81 -38.93
N ARG A 137 -15.32 8.05 -39.56
CA ARG A 137 -15.01 9.30 -40.27
C ARG A 137 -15.60 9.29 -41.67
#